data_AF-A0A2K8T2I4-F1
#
_entry.id   AF-A0A2K8T2I4-F1
#
_cell.length_a   1.000
_cell.length_b   1.000
_cell.length_c   1.000
_cell.angle_alpha   90.00
_cell.angle_beta   90.00
_cell.angle_gamma   90.00
#
_symmetry.space_group_name_H-M   'P 1'
#
loop_
_entity.id
_entity.type
_entity.pdbx_description
1 polymer ?
#
loop_
_entity_poly.entity_id
_entity_poly.type
_entity_poly.pdbx_seq_one_letter_code
_entity_poly.pdbx_strand_id
1 'polypeptide(L)'
;MNNLPQELDPERLRQLPKEELVEMIIQQAQVNRELLSSIQELKQEIEKLRVIGNLDSKTSSKPPSTDLLKKSEKNKPETKSLADSPKRSPGGQPGHKGKTRKGFDRVDRYEILRPQICSCGQAEFILQPVKVECTNSGSRC
;
A
#
# COMPACT_ATOMS: atom_id res chain seq x y z
N MET A 1 -13.29 22.46 10.40
CA MET A 1 -14.61 22.97 10.82
C MET A 1 -15.07 22.11 11.97
N ASN A 2 -14.75 22.51 13.20
CA ASN A 2 -15.16 21.77 14.40
C ASN A 2 -16.53 22.28 14.80
N ASN A 3 -17.59 21.63 14.32
CA ASN A 3 -18.90 21.76 14.95
C ASN A 3 -18.85 20.91 16.23
N LEU A 4 -18.55 21.55 17.35
CA LEU A 4 -18.76 20.95 18.67
C LEU A 4 -20.28 20.76 18.84
N PRO A 5 -20.77 19.60 19.29
CA PRO A 5 -22.21 19.36 19.37
C PRO A 5 -22.87 20.37 20.31
N GLN A 6 -24.02 20.89 19.89
CA GLN A 6 -24.96 21.60 20.74
C GLN A 6 -25.22 20.75 22.00
N GLU A 7 -24.91 21.28 23.18
CA GLU A 7 -25.16 20.59 24.44
C GLU A 7 -26.67 20.31 24.57
N LEU A 8 -27.00 19.02 24.72
CA LEU A 8 -28.35 18.58 25.02
C LEU A 8 -28.67 18.98 26.47
N ASP A 9 -29.38 20.09 26.65
CA ASP A 9 -29.80 20.60 27.95
C ASP A 9 -30.87 19.66 28.58
N PRO A 10 -30.60 19.04 29.74
CA PRO A 10 -31.53 18.14 30.40
C PRO A 10 -32.89 18.76 30.73
N GLU A 11 -32.95 20.05 31.05
CA GLU A 11 -34.21 20.71 31.40
C GLU A 11 -35.13 20.87 30.19
N ARG A 12 -34.57 21.03 28.99
CA ARG A 12 -35.34 21.06 27.74
C ARG A 12 -35.87 19.68 27.38
N LEU A 13 -35.08 18.63 27.60
CA LEU A 13 -35.51 17.25 27.34
C LEU A 13 -36.67 16.83 28.24
N ARG A 14 -36.70 17.29 29.50
CA ARG A 14 -37.81 17.02 30.42
C ARG A 14 -39.15 17.64 29.99
N GLN A 15 -39.10 18.70 29.19
CA GLN A 15 -40.28 19.41 28.70
C GLN A 15 -40.85 18.80 27.41
N LEU A 16 -40.12 17.89 26.76
CA LEU A 16 -40.56 17.22 25.54
C LEU A 16 -41.61 16.14 25.84
N PRO A 17 -42.55 15.89 24.91
CA PRO A 17 -43.48 14.78 25.05
C PRO A 17 -42.74 13.44 25.02
N LYS A 18 -43.35 12.43 25.65
CA LYS A 18 -42.74 11.10 25.80
C LYS A 18 -42.42 10.47 24.44
N GLU A 19 -43.27 10.70 23.45
CA GLU A 19 -43.15 10.17 22.10
C GLU A 19 -41.87 10.68 21.41
N GLU A 20 -41.59 11.98 21.50
CA GLU A 20 -40.38 12.59 20.93
C GLU A 20 -39.10 12.06 21.60
N LEU A 21 -39.14 11.88 22.93
CA LEU A 21 -38.03 11.30 23.67
C LEU A 21 -37.75 9.85 23.24
N VAL A 22 -38.79 9.06 22.99
CA VAL A 22 -38.65 7.68 22.48
C VAL A 22 -38.03 7.68 21.09
N GLU A 23 -38.46 8.57 20.20
CA GLU A 23 -37.91 8.68 18.85
C GLU A 23 -36.42 9.07 18.88
N MET A 24 -36.04 10.06 19.70
CA MET A 24 -34.65 10.44 19.90
C MET A 24 -33.79 9.27 20.41
N ILE A 25 -34.29 8.47 21.37
CA ILE A 25 -33.57 7.31 21.90
C ILE A 25 -33.36 6.26 20.79
N ILE A 26 -34.36 6.02 19.95
CA ILE A 26 -34.25 5.08 18.82
C ILE A 26 -33.20 5.55 17.82
N GLN A 27 -33.25 6.83 17.44
CA GLN A 27 -32.28 7.44 16.52
C GLN A 27 -30.86 7.38 17.10
N GLN A 28 -30.70 7.72 18.39
CA GLN A 28 -29.41 7.65 19.07
C GLN A 28 -28.88 6.20 19.13
N ALA A 29 -29.74 5.22 19.39
CA ALA A 29 -29.37 3.82 19.38
C ALA A 29 -28.90 3.35 17.99
N GLN A 30 -29.51 3.84 16.92
CA GLN A 30 -29.07 3.55 15.56
C GLN A 30 -27.70 4.17 15.27
N VAL A 31 -27.52 5.47 15.52
CA VAL A 31 -26.24 6.15 15.31
C VAL A 31 -25.13 5.49 16.14
N ASN A 32 -25.42 5.13 17.39
CA ASN A 32 -24.45 4.43 18.23
C ASN A 32 -24.04 3.07 17.64
N ARG A 33 -24.97 2.30 17.06
CA ARG A 33 -24.64 1.03 16.39
C ARG A 33 -23.73 1.25 15.19
N GLU A 34 -24.04 2.23 14.35
CA GLU A 34 -23.25 2.57 13.16
C GLU A 34 -21.83 3.00 13.55
N LEU A 35 -21.72 3.90 14.54
CA LEU A 35 -20.43 4.37 15.05
C LEU A 35 -19.60 3.22 15.64
N LEU A 36 -20.22 2.32 16.41
CA LEU A 36 -19.53 1.15 16.96
C LEU A 36 -19.00 0.22 15.87
N SER A 37 -19.78 0.00 14.79
CA SER A 37 -19.33 -0.77 13.63
C SER A 37 -18.12 -0.12 12.96
N SER A 38 -18.20 1.18 12.66
CA SER A 38 -17.07 1.90 12.03
C SER A 38 -15.83 1.91 12.91
N ILE A 39 -15.98 2.08 14.23
CA ILE A 39 -14.84 2.00 15.17
C ILE A 39 -14.21 0.60 15.15
N GLN A 40 -15.03 -0.46 15.10
CA GLN A 40 -14.52 -1.82 15.05
C GLN A 40 -13.74 -2.08 13.76
N GLU A 41 -14.28 -1.68 12.61
CA GLU A 41 -13.62 -1.81 11.30
C GLU A 41 -12.30 -1.05 11.26
N LEU A 42 -12.30 0.21 11.73
CA LEU A 42 -11.10 1.04 11.78
C LEU A 42 -10.04 0.44 12.72
N LYS A 43 -10.44 -0.09 13.88
CA LYS A 43 -9.52 -0.77 14.79
C LYS A 43 -8.88 -2.00 14.15
N GLN A 44 -9.67 -2.80 13.43
CA GLN A 44 -9.16 -3.97 12.71
C GLN A 44 -8.17 -3.56 11.63
N GLU A 45 -8.45 -2.50 10.88
CA GLU A 45 -7.55 -2.02 9.83
C GLU A 45 -6.25 -1.45 10.41
N ILE A 46 -6.34 -0.67 11.49
CA ILE A 46 -5.16 -0.18 12.21
C ILE A 46 -4.29 -1.35 12.69
N GLU A 47 -4.89 -2.42 13.23
CA GLU A 47 -4.14 -3.58 13.70
C GLU A 47 -3.44 -4.31 12.54
N LYS A 48 -4.13 -4.53 11.42
CA LYS A 48 -3.52 -5.12 10.21
C LYS A 48 -2.34 -4.28 9.71
N LEU A 49 -2.51 -2.96 9.63
CA LEU A 49 -1.48 -2.04 9.18
C LEU A 49 -0.30 -2.00 10.16
N ARG A 50 -0.54 -2.05 11.47
CA ARG A 50 0.52 -2.15 12.49
C ARG A 50 1.31 -3.43 12.36
N VAL A 51 0.64 -4.57 12.17
CA VAL A 51 1.32 -5.86 11.93
C VAL A 51 2.17 -5.79 10.67
N ILE A 52 1.67 -5.22 9.57
CA ILE A 52 2.43 -5.06 8.33
C ILE A 52 3.62 -4.12 8.54
N GLY A 53 3.43 -2.98 9.22
CA GLY A 53 4.48 -2.00 9.47
C GLY A 53 5.58 -2.49 10.42
N ASN A 54 5.25 -3.37 11.36
CA ASN A 54 6.21 -3.96 12.31
C ASN A 54 6.95 -5.20 11.75
N LEU A 55 6.57 -5.68 10.56
CA LEU A 55 7.31 -6.73 9.86
C LEU A 55 8.53 -6.11 9.15
N ASP A 56 9.58 -5.88 9.92
CA ASP A 56 10.89 -5.57 9.37
C ASP A 56 11.52 -6.84 8.76
N SER A 57 12.34 -6.64 7.74
CA SER A 57 13.13 -7.70 7.06
C SER A 57 13.96 -8.61 8.00
N LYS A 58 14.08 -8.26 9.28
CA LYS A 58 14.80 -9.00 10.32
C LYS A 58 13.91 -9.88 11.22
N THR A 59 12.60 -9.64 11.29
CA THR A 59 11.66 -10.36 12.18
C THR A 59 10.65 -11.23 11.41
N SER A 60 10.59 -11.12 10.08
CA SER A 60 9.72 -11.96 9.25
C SER A 60 10.34 -13.35 9.06
N SER A 61 10.07 -14.27 9.98
CA SER A 61 10.35 -15.71 9.83
C SER A 61 9.46 -16.39 8.76
N LYS A 62 8.80 -15.62 7.91
CA LYS A 62 7.97 -16.14 6.82
C LYS A 62 8.90 -16.64 5.70
N PRO A 63 8.71 -17.88 5.21
CA PRO A 63 9.52 -18.38 4.12
C PRO A 63 9.34 -17.50 2.86
N PRO A 64 10.40 -17.33 2.04
CA PRO A 64 10.38 -16.49 0.84
C PRO A 64 9.32 -16.93 -0.19
N SER A 65 8.77 -18.14 -0.05
CA SER A 65 7.68 -18.69 -0.85
C SER A 65 6.34 -17.97 -0.67
N THR A 66 6.16 -17.25 0.44
CA THR A 66 4.89 -16.57 0.78
C THR A 66 4.83 -15.12 0.28
N ASP A 67 5.97 -14.56 -0.14
CA ASP A 67 6.12 -13.18 -0.63
C ASP A 67 6.00 -13.08 -2.16
N LEU A 68 5.11 -13.89 -2.76
CA LEU A 68 4.84 -13.87 -4.21
C LEU A 68 3.77 -12.84 -4.60
N LEU A 69 3.20 -12.11 -3.64
CA LEU A 69 2.11 -11.18 -3.89
C LEU A 69 2.36 -9.85 -3.18
N LYS A 70 3.29 -9.06 -3.73
CA LYS A 70 3.43 -7.58 -3.66
C LYS A 70 4.90 -7.17 -3.69
N LYS A 71 5.60 -7.44 -4.79
CA LYS A 71 6.74 -6.60 -5.15
C LYS A 71 6.17 -5.38 -5.87
N SER A 72 5.91 -4.31 -5.12
CA SER A 72 5.86 -2.99 -5.74
C SER A 72 7.25 -2.72 -6.29
N GLU A 73 7.33 -2.53 -7.60
CA GLU A 73 8.52 -2.07 -8.29
C GLU A 73 8.81 -0.62 -7.86
N LYS A 74 9.30 -0.41 -6.64
CA LYS A 74 9.78 0.90 -6.19
C LYS A 74 11.05 0.76 -5.36
N ASN A 75 12.15 1.03 -6.06
CA ASN A 75 13.32 1.76 -5.58
C ASN A 75 14.10 1.13 -4.41
N LYS A 76 15.08 0.30 -4.75
CA LYS A 76 16.32 0.29 -3.98
C LYS A 76 17.14 1.51 -4.40
N PRO A 77 17.48 2.46 -3.51
CA PRO A 77 18.39 3.52 -3.88
C PRO A 77 19.75 2.89 -4.18
N GLU A 78 20.21 3.05 -5.43
CA GLU A 78 21.62 2.85 -5.77
C GLU A 78 22.43 3.90 -5.02
N THR A 79 22.92 3.54 -3.82
CA THR A 79 23.95 4.33 -3.15
C THR A 79 25.20 4.28 -4.02
N LYS A 80 25.37 5.32 -4.85
CA LYS A 80 26.60 5.65 -5.58
C LYS A 80 27.67 6.15 -4.60
N SER A 81 28.08 5.31 -3.67
CA SER A 81 29.24 5.57 -2.81
C SER A 81 30.02 4.28 -2.65
N LEU A 82 31.34 4.39 -2.76
CA LEU A 82 32.38 3.34 -2.75
C LEU A 82 32.79 2.83 -4.14
N ALA A 83 33.37 3.73 -4.94
CA ALA A 83 34.20 3.35 -6.10
C ALA A 83 35.53 2.67 -5.71
N ASP A 84 35.88 2.57 -4.42
CA ASP A 84 37.13 1.96 -3.94
C ASP A 84 36.91 0.89 -2.86
N SER A 85 35.99 -0.04 -3.09
CA SER A 85 35.95 -1.28 -2.30
C SER A 85 36.25 -2.48 -3.21
N PRO A 86 37.11 -3.43 -2.77
CA PRO A 86 37.37 -4.62 -3.56
C PRO A 86 36.03 -5.31 -3.81
N LYS A 87 35.72 -5.53 -5.09
CA LYS A 87 34.51 -6.23 -5.57
C LYS A 87 34.22 -7.39 -4.63
N ARG A 88 33.18 -7.27 -3.79
CA ARG A 88 32.75 -8.36 -2.92
C ARG A 88 32.49 -9.56 -3.81
N SER A 89 33.16 -10.68 -3.52
CA SER A 89 32.96 -11.90 -4.28
C SER A 89 31.47 -12.28 -4.23
N PRO A 90 30.87 -12.65 -5.37
CA PRO A 90 29.51 -13.16 -5.38
C PRO A 90 29.43 -14.33 -4.38
N GLY A 91 28.41 -14.29 -3.52
CA GLY A 91 28.31 -15.16 -2.36
C GLY A 91 28.48 -16.66 -2.66
N GLY A 92 29.12 -17.33 -1.70
CA GLY A 92 29.29 -18.77 -1.59
C GLY A 92 30.02 -19.05 -0.27
N GLN A 93 29.73 -20.18 0.37
CA GLN A 93 30.51 -20.61 1.54
C GLN A 93 32.00 -20.74 1.14
N PRO A 94 32.96 -20.24 1.95
CA PRO A 94 34.37 -20.34 1.64
C PRO A 94 34.76 -21.80 1.35
N GLY A 95 35.35 -22.04 0.17
CA GLY A 95 35.71 -23.38 -0.32
C GLY A 95 34.75 -23.97 -1.36
N HIS A 96 33.57 -23.38 -1.58
CA HIS A 96 32.63 -23.86 -2.60
C HIS A 96 32.74 -23.06 -3.90
N LYS A 97 32.95 -23.76 -5.02
CA LYS A 97 32.86 -23.14 -6.35
C LYS A 97 31.42 -22.72 -6.61
N GLY A 98 31.17 -21.43 -6.79
CA GLY A 98 29.87 -20.91 -7.17
C GLY A 98 29.42 -21.52 -8.50
N LYS A 99 28.17 -22.00 -8.55
CA LYS A 99 27.56 -22.56 -9.76
C LYS A 99 26.45 -21.64 -10.22
N THR A 100 26.82 -20.50 -10.79
CA THR A 100 25.86 -19.61 -11.45
C THR A 100 25.43 -20.25 -12.76
N ARG A 101 24.12 -20.29 -13.05
CA ARG A 101 23.64 -20.63 -14.40
C ARG A 101 24.36 -19.72 -15.39
N LYS A 102 24.99 -20.30 -16.42
CA LYS A 102 25.31 -19.54 -17.62
C LYS A 102 23.98 -18.95 -18.08
N GLY A 103 23.93 -17.66 -18.39
CA GLY A 103 22.70 -16.96 -18.74
C GLY A 103 21.91 -17.69 -19.83
N PHE A 104 20.70 -17.21 -20.14
CA PHE A 104 20.01 -17.72 -21.32
C PHE A 104 20.93 -17.55 -22.53
N ASP A 105 21.16 -18.64 -23.26
CA ASP A 105 21.85 -18.60 -24.54
C ASP A 105 21.00 -17.80 -25.56
N ARG A 106 21.24 -17.99 -26.86
CA ARG A 106 20.43 -17.38 -27.91
C ARG A 106 18.92 -17.54 -27.65
N VAL A 107 18.20 -16.43 -27.60
CA VAL A 107 16.74 -16.42 -27.48
C VAL A 107 16.14 -16.91 -28.82
N ASP A 108 15.42 -18.03 -28.78
CA ASP A 108 14.81 -18.62 -30.00
C ASP A 108 13.67 -17.76 -30.56
N ARG A 109 12.93 -17.06 -29.69
CA ARG A 109 11.85 -16.15 -30.06
C ARG A 109 11.67 -15.07 -29.01
N TYR A 110 11.49 -13.84 -29.45
CA TYR A 110 10.96 -12.75 -28.63
C TYR A 110 9.73 -12.16 -29.32
N GLU A 111 8.80 -11.66 -28.52
CA GLU A 111 7.60 -10.98 -28.99
C GLU A 111 7.39 -9.71 -28.16
N ILE A 112 7.22 -8.58 -28.84
CA ILE A 112 7.01 -7.28 -28.19
C ILE A 112 5.52 -7.02 -28.18
N LEU A 113 4.90 -7.15 -27.00
CA LEU A 113 3.50 -6.80 -26.81
C LEU A 113 3.37 -5.29 -26.63
N ARG A 114 2.65 -4.63 -27.55
CA ARG A 114 2.31 -3.20 -27.45
C ARG A 114 0.85 -3.05 -27.02
N PRO A 115 0.52 -2.06 -26.18
CA PRO A 115 -0.87 -1.79 -25.83
C PRO A 115 -1.64 -1.36 -27.08
N GLN A 116 -2.84 -1.91 -27.27
CA GLN A 116 -3.73 -1.53 -28.35
C GLN A 116 -4.76 -0.47 -27.91
N ILE A 117 -5.12 -0.47 -26.63
CA ILE A 117 -6.11 0.43 -26.05
C ILE A 117 -5.63 0.82 -24.65
N CYS A 118 -5.60 2.12 -24.37
CA CYS A 118 -5.32 2.64 -23.04
C CYS A 118 -6.59 2.54 -22.17
N SER A 119 -6.44 2.46 -20.85
CA SER A 119 -7.57 2.47 -19.92
C SER A 119 -8.47 3.72 -20.03
N CYS A 120 -7.97 4.81 -20.65
CA CYS A 120 -8.75 6.01 -20.96
C CYS A 120 -9.50 5.96 -22.31
N GLY A 121 -9.43 4.84 -23.05
CA GLY A 121 -10.07 4.66 -24.36
C GLY A 121 -9.24 5.11 -25.56
N GLN A 122 -8.06 5.68 -25.35
CA GLN A 122 -7.18 6.11 -26.45
C GLN A 122 -6.48 4.93 -27.12
N ALA A 123 -6.49 4.91 -28.46
CA ALA A 123 -5.90 3.85 -29.29
C ALA A 123 -4.64 4.28 -30.06
N GLU A 124 -4.30 5.58 -30.06
CA GLU A 124 -3.10 6.09 -30.73
C GLU A 124 -1.90 6.13 -29.77
N PHE A 125 -0.85 5.37 -30.10
CA PHE A 125 0.40 5.30 -29.34
C PHE A 125 1.58 5.74 -30.20
N ILE A 126 2.51 6.48 -29.60
CA ILE A 126 3.76 6.87 -30.26
C ILE A 126 4.65 5.63 -30.40
N LEU A 127 5.20 5.41 -31.60
CA LEU A 127 6.02 4.23 -31.90
C LEU A 127 7.35 4.21 -31.13
N GLN A 128 7.86 5.39 -30.79
CA GLN A 128 9.09 5.57 -30.03
C GLN A 128 8.77 5.85 -28.56
N PRO A 129 9.44 5.19 -27.62
CA PRO A 129 9.29 5.48 -26.21
C PRO A 129 9.80 6.89 -25.94
N VAL A 130 8.95 7.75 -25.37
CA VAL A 130 9.38 9.06 -24.90
C VAL A 130 10.11 8.87 -23.58
N LYS A 131 11.32 9.40 -23.48
CA LYS A 131 12.07 9.42 -22.22
C LYS A 131 11.38 10.39 -21.26
N VAL A 132 10.68 9.86 -20.27
CA VAL A 132 10.10 10.68 -19.20
C VAL A 132 11.20 10.99 -18.19
N GLU A 133 11.69 12.23 -18.19
CA GLU A 133 12.59 12.70 -17.15
C GLU A 133 11.76 13.00 -15.91
N CYS A 134 11.88 12.16 -14.88
CA CYS A 134 11.27 12.41 -13.59
C CYS A 134 12.02 13.57 -12.91
N THR A 135 11.54 14.79 -13.09
CA THR A 135 11.97 15.91 -12.25
C THR A 135 11.38 15.71 -10.86
N ASN A 136 12.22 15.87 -9.82
CA ASN A 136 11.84 15.72 -8.41
C ASN A 136 10.91 16.85 -7.94
N SER A 137 9.77 17.06 -8.59
CA SER A 137 8.74 18.00 -8.19
C SER A 137 7.43 17.25 -7.91
N GLY A 138 7.44 16.50 -6.80
CA GLY A 138 6.26 16.16 -5.98
C GLY A 138 5.12 15.33 -6.58
N SER A 139 5.06 15.13 -7.89
CA SER A 139 3.96 14.43 -8.55
C SER A 139 4.40 13.04 -8.93
N ARG A 140 3.89 12.06 -8.17
CA ARG A 140 4.09 10.62 -8.36
C ARG A 140 3.93 10.21 -9.83
N CYS A 141 5.00 9.65 -10.40
CA CYS A 141 4.86 8.56 -11.36
C CYS A 141 4.39 7.29 -10.63
#